data_AF-A0A725XEQ9-F1
#
_entry.id   AF-A0A725XEQ9-F1
#
_cell.length_a   1.000
_cell.length_b   1.000
_cell.length_c   1.000
_cell.angle_alpha   90.00
_cell.angle_beta   90.00
_cell.angle_gamma   90.00
#
_symmetry.space_group_name_H-M   'P 1'
#
loop_
_entity.id
_entity.type
_entity.pdbx_description
1 polymer ?
#
loop_
_entity_poly.entity_id
_entity_poly.type
_entity_poly.pdbx_seq_one_letter_code
_entity_poly.pdbx_strand_id
1 'polypeptide(L)'
;MRPATYEPEQIIEAGLALQAEGRNITGFALRNQVGGGNPTRLRQIWDEYQASQSTVVTEPVAELPVEVAEEVKAVSAALSERITQLATELNDKAVRAAERRVAE
;
A
#
# COMPACT_ATOMS: atom_id res chain seq x y z
N MET A 1 20.26 -34.22 -6.70
CA MET A 1 19.72 -33.33 -5.64
C MET A 1 18.55 -32.57 -6.22
N ARG A 2 17.34 -32.70 -5.66
CA ARG A 2 16.22 -31.81 -6.02
C ARG A 2 16.49 -30.45 -5.35
N PRO A 3 16.45 -29.32 -6.09
CA PRO A 3 16.65 -28.01 -5.49
C PRO A 3 15.60 -27.77 -4.39
N ALA A 4 15.98 -27.08 -3.32
CA ALA A 4 15.05 -26.68 -2.27
C ALA A 4 13.97 -25.79 -2.90
N THR A 5 12.79 -26.37 -3.09
CA THR A 5 11.63 -25.68 -3.59
C THR A 5 10.98 -24.98 -2.41
N TYR A 6 11.15 -23.67 -2.30
CA TYR A 6 10.35 -22.89 -1.36
C TYR A 6 8.92 -22.82 -1.89
N GLU A 7 7.97 -22.94 -0.97
CA GLU A 7 6.55 -22.80 -1.27
C GLU A 7 6.24 -21.33 -1.62
N PRO A 8 5.28 -21.07 -2.52
CA PRO A 8 4.92 -19.71 -2.93
C PRO A 8 4.62 -18.78 -1.74
N GLU A 9 3.98 -19.29 -0.70
CA GLU A 9 3.60 -18.54 0.50
C GLU A 9 4.83 -18.00 1.25
N GLN A 10 5.90 -18.79 1.33
CA GLN A 10 7.15 -18.38 2.00
C GLN A 10 7.86 -17.26 1.22
N ILE A 11 7.71 -17.26 -0.10
CA ILE A 11 8.28 -16.25 -0.99
C ILE A 11 7.48 -14.95 -0.87
N ILE A 12 6.15 -15.06 -0.77
CA ILE A 12 5.24 -13.94 -0.55
C ILE A 12 5.51 -13.30 0.82
N GLU A 13 5.62 -14.09 1.89
CA GLU A 13 5.94 -13.60 3.23
C GLU A 13 7.28 -12.85 3.26
N ALA A 14 8.30 -13.38 2.58
CA ALA A 14 9.58 -12.72 2.44
C ALA A 14 9.50 -11.40 1.65
N GLY A 15 8.71 -11.35 0.59
CA GLY A 15 8.50 -10.10 -0.17
C GLY A 15 7.73 -9.05 0.63
N LEU A 16 6.72 -9.46 1.40
CA LEU A 16 5.98 -8.58 2.31
C LEU A 16 6.88 -8.04 3.43
N ALA A 17 7.76 -8.86 3.99
CA ALA A 17 8.75 -8.41 4.98
C ALA A 17 9.70 -7.36 4.39
N LEU A 18 10.21 -7.59 3.17
CA LEU A 18 11.05 -6.61 2.46
C LEU A 18 10.29 -5.32 2.14
N GLN A 19 9.00 -5.42 1.80
CA GLN A 19 8.13 -4.27 1.56
C GLN A 19 7.92 -3.44 2.83
N ALA A 20 7.68 -4.10 3.97
CA ALA A 20 7.52 -3.46 5.27
C ALA A 20 8.81 -2.76 5.74
N GLU A 21 9.97 -3.31 5.39
CA GLU A 21 11.29 -2.70 5.61
C GLU A 21 11.58 -1.53 4.64
N GLY A 22 10.70 -1.27 3.65
CA GLY A 22 10.91 -0.24 2.63
C GLY A 22 12.05 -0.57 1.65
N ARG A 23 12.39 -1.85 1.50
CA ARG A 23 13.51 -2.31 0.68
C ARG A 23 13.05 -2.76 -0.70
N ASN A 24 13.92 -2.59 -1.69
CA ASN A 24 13.67 -3.04 -3.06
C ASN A 24 13.57 -4.57 -3.13
N ILE A 25 12.44 -5.06 -3.62
CA ILE A 25 12.12 -6.50 -3.67
C ILE A 25 12.69 -7.11 -4.94
N THR A 26 14.01 -7.32 -5.00
CA THR A 26 14.68 -7.99 -6.13
C THR A 26 14.73 -9.51 -5.90
N GLY A 27 14.93 -10.32 -6.95
CA GLY A 27 15.11 -11.77 -6.81
C GLY A 27 16.24 -12.18 -5.85
N PHE A 28 17.29 -11.36 -5.76
CA PHE A 28 18.38 -11.56 -4.79
C PHE A 28 17.98 -11.15 -3.37
N ALA A 29 17.20 -10.08 -3.20
CA ALA A 29 16.67 -9.69 -1.90
C ALA A 29 15.74 -10.77 -1.34
N LEU A 30 14.85 -11.31 -2.18
CA LEU A 30 13.99 -12.45 -1.85
C LEU A 30 14.82 -13.69 -1.48
N ARG A 31 15.88 -13.99 -2.23
CA ARG A 31 16.79 -15.10 -1.90
C ARG A 31 17.47 -14.91 -0.54
N ASN A 32 17.91 -13.69 -0.24
CA ASN A 32 18.55 -13.38 1.04
C ASN A 32 17.57 -13.49 2.20
N GLN A 33 16.30 -13.12 1.99
CA GLN A 33 15.25 -13.19 3.00
C GLN A 33 14.76 -14.63 3.25
N VAL A 34 14.55 -15.41 2.18
CA VAL A 34 14.08 -16.80 2.24
C VAL A 34 15.20 -17.78 2.64
N GLY A 35 16.47 -17.38 2.52
CA GLY A 35 17.63 -18.19 2.90
C GLY A 35 18.16 -19.11 1.79
N GLY A 36 17.64 -19.00 0.56
CA GLY A 36 18.15 -19.74 -0.60
C GLY A 36 17.20 -19.76 -1.79
N GLY A 37 17.45 -20.64 -2.75
CA GLY A 37 16.60 -20.82 -3.92
C GLY A 37 17.07 -20.08 -5.17
N ASN A 38 16.29 -20.21 -6.25
CA ASN A 38 16.59 -19.61 -7.55
C ASN A 38 16.00 -18.19 -7.63
N PRO A 39 16.84 -17.12 -7.75
CA PRO A 39 16.37 -15.73 -7.78
C PRO A 39 15.31 -15.42 -8.85
N THR A 40 15.40 -16.06 -10.02
CA THR A 40 14.45 -15.87 -11.12
C THR A 40 13.07 -16.42 -10.74
N ARG A 41 13.01 -17.63 -10.18
CA ARG A 41 11.75 -18.23 -9.70
C ARG A 41 11.14 -17.42 -8.56
N LEU A 42 11.96 -16.97 -7.60
CA LEU A 42 11.49 -16.16 -6.47
C LEU A 42 10.88 -14.84 -6.96
N ARG A 43 11.56 -14.17 -7.90
CA ARG A 43 11.05 -12.93 -8.50
C ARG A 43 9.77 -13.17 -9.30
N GLN A 44 9.71 -14.25 -10.08
CA GLN A 44 8.52 -14.60 -10.84
C GLN A 44 7.29 -14.81 -9.94
N ILE A 45 7.42 -15.60 -8.87
CA ILE A 45 6.32 -15.84 -7.93
C ILE A 45 5.90 -14.54 -7.22
N TRP A 46 6.86 -13.69 -6.87
CA TRP A 46 6.56 -12.37 -6.31
C TRP A 46 5.84 -11.46 -7.31
N ASP A 47 6.25 -11.47 -8.58
CA ASP A 47 5.60 -10.70 -9.64
C ASP A 47 4.19 -11.25 -9.95
N GLU A 48 3.99 -12.57 -9.92
CA GLU A 48 2.68 -13.21 -10.00
C GLU A 48 1.80 -12.84 -8.80
N TYR A 49 2.35 -12.80 -7.59
CA TYR A 49 1.63 -12.33 -6.40
C TYR A 49 1.26 -10.84 -6.54
N GLN A 50 2.19 -9.97 -6.92
CA GLN A 50 1.90 -8.56 -7.16
C GLN A 50 0.87 -8.37 -8.28
N ALA A 51 0.96 -9.15 -9.36
CA ALA A 51 -0.03 -9.16 -10.42
C ALA A 51 -1.39 -9.63 -9.90
N SER A 52 -1.44 -10.65 -9.05
CA SER A 52 -2.67 -11.15 -8.42
C SER A 52 -3.29 -10.14 -7.45
N GLN A 53 -2.47 -9.37 -6.74
CA GLN A 53 -2.90 -8.25 -5.91
C GLN A 53 -3.36 -7.07 -6.78
N SER A 54 -2.73 -6.87 -7.94
CA SER A 54 -3.11 -5.86 -8.93
C SER A 54 -4.32 -6.26 -9.77
N THR A 55 -4.65 -7.55 -9.89
CA THR A 55 -5.84 -8.07 -10.59
C THR A 55 -7.05 -8.25 -9.68
N VAL A 56 -7.02 -7.74 -8.44
CA VAL A 56 -8.24 -7.47 -7.64
C VAL A 56 -9.03 -6.27 -8.20
N VAL A 57 -8.79 -5.84 -9.44
CA VAL A 57 -9.67 -4.87 -10.15
C VAL A 57 -9.95 -5.31 -11.60
N THR A 58 -10.24 -6.58 -11.86
CA THR A 58 -10.98 -6.97 -13.08
C THR A 58 -11.83 -8.23 -12.88
N GLU A 59 -12.56 -8.34 -11.77
CA GLU A 59 -13.93 -8.81 -11.93
C GLU A 59 -14.71 -7.63 -12.53
N PRO A 60 -15.70 -7.84 -13.41
CA PRO A 60 -16.54 -6.73 -13.82
C PRO A 60 -17.21 -6.23 -12.54
N VAL A 61 -16.70 -5.13 -12.00
CA VAL A 61 -17.37 -4.36 -10.96
C VAL A 61 -18.74 -4.13 -11.58
N ALA A 62 -19.76 -4.80 -11.04
CA ALA A 62 -21.13 -4.47 -11.40
C ALA A 62 -21.21 -2.96 -11.23
N GLU A 63 -21.42 -2.23 -12.33
CA GLU A 63 -21.50 -0.78 -12.29
C GLU A 63 -22.43 -0.44 -11.13
N LEU A 64 -21.91 0.30 -10.15
CA LEU A 64 -22.75 0.74 -9.05
C LEU A 64 -23.96 1.42 -9.69
N PRO A 65 -25.20 1.10 -9.27
CA PRO A 65 -26.36 1.84 -9.73
C PRO A 65 -26.06 3.34 -9.64
N VAL A 66 -26.46 4.10 -10.65
CA VAL A 66 -26.09 5.52 -10.79
C VAL A 66 -26.37 6.32 -9.52
N GLU A 67 -27.42 5.95 -8.79
CA GLU A 67 -27.79 6.50 -7.50
C GLU A 67 -26.71 6.27 -6.44
N VAL A 68 -26.19 5.04 -6.35
CA VAL A 68 -25.14 4.69 -5.37
C VAL A 68 -23.81 5.35 -5.75
N ALA A 69 -23.49 5.44 -7.04
CA ALA A 69 -22.26 6.10 -7.50
C ALA A 69 -22.27 7.60 -7.18
N GLU A 70 -23.39 8.29 -7.39
CA GLU A 70 -23.52 9.71 -7.07
C GLU A 70 -23.53 9.96 -5.55
N GLU A 71 -24.15 9.09 -4.75
CA GLU A 71 -24.07 9.18 -3.28
C GLU A 71 -22.63 8.99 -2.77
N VAL A 72 -21.90 8.01 -3.28
CA VAL A 72 -20.49 7.78 -2.90
C VAL A 72 -19.63 8.99 -3.26
N LYS A 73 -19.87 9.60 -4.42
CA LYS A 73 -19.17 10.81 -4.87
C LYS A 73 -19.50 12.02 -4.00
N ALA A 74 -20.76 12.21 -3.63
CA ALA A 74 -21.19 13.27 -2.73
C ALA A 74 -20.56 13.13 -1.34
N VAL A 75 -20.58 11.92 -0.77
CA VAL A 75 -19.96 11.64 0.53
C VAL A 75 -18.44 11.84 0.48
N SER A 76 -17.78 11.40 -0.59
CA SER A 76 -16.33 11.56 -0.77
C SER A 76 -15.93 13.03 -0.89
N ALA A 77 -16.73 13.85 -1.59
CA ALA A 77 -16.52 15.29 -1.70
C ALA A 77 -16.67 15.97 -0.33
N ALA A 78 -17.74 15.67 0.40
CA ALA A 78 -17.99 16.22 1.74
C ALA A 78 -16.89 15.85 2.74
N LEU A 79 -16.40 14.61 2.69
CA LEU A 79 -15.29 14.16 3.53
C LEU A 79 -13.99 14.89 3.20
N SER A 80 -13.69 15.08 1.91
CA SER A 80 -12.49 15.80 1.46
C SER A 80 -12.49 17.26 1.91
N GLU A 81 -13.65 17.92 1.82
CA GLU A 81 -13.83 19.27 2.33
C GLU A 81 -13.61 19.33 3.84
N ARG A 82 -14.18 18.39 4.59
CA ARG A 82 -14.04 18.33 6.05
C ARG A 82 -12.58 18.12 6.49
N ILE A 83 -11.83 17.28 5.79
CA ILE A 83 -10.39 17.06 6.05
C ILE A 83 -9.61 18.36 5.80
N THR A 84 -9.90 19.06 4.70
CA THR A 84 -9.23 20.32 4.36
C THR A 84 -9.50 21.41 5.39
N GLN A 85 -10.76 21.52 5.85
CA GLN A 85 -11.14 22.46 6.90
C GLN A 85 -10.39 22.14 8.21
N LEU A 86 -10.38 20.88 8.63
CA LEU A 86 -9.69 20.45 9.84
C LEU A 86 -8.18 20.75 9.78
N ALA A 87 -7.55 20.50 8.63
CA ALA A 87 -6.13 20.79 8.43
C ALA A 87 -5.82 22.30 8.58
N THR A 88 -6.68 23.14 8.00
CA THR A 88 -6.56 24.61 8.11
C THR A 88 -6.74 25.06 9.56
N GLU A 89 -7.77 24.58 10.26
CA GLU A 89 -8.02 24.93 11.66
C GLU A 89 -6.88 24.51 12.60
N LEU A 90 -6.28 23.35 12.34
CA LEU A 90 -5.11 22.88 13.09
C LEU A 90 -3.87 23.74 12.80
N ASN A 91 -3.67 24.14 11.54
CA ASN A 91 -2.59 25.05 11.17
C ASN A 91 -2.75 26.41 11.87
N ASP A 92 -3.94 27.02 11.83
CA ASP A 92 -4.23 28.30 12.48
C ASP A 92 -3.99 28.24 13.98
N LYS A 93 -4.40 27.14 14.64
CA LYS A 93 -4.13 26.93 16.07
C LYS A 93 -2.63 26.81 16.36
N ALA A 94 -1.88 26.09 15.52
CA ALA A 94 -0.45 25.94 15.66
C ALA A 94 0.29 27.28 15.49
N VAL A 95 -0.08 28.07 14.48
CA VAL A 95 0.49 29.40 14.21
C VAL A 95 0.24 30.33 15.39
N ARG A 96 -1.02 30.45 15.86
CA ARG A 96 -1.36 31.28 17.03
C ARG A 96 -0.62 30.85 18.30
N ALA A 97 -0.45 29.55 18.51
CA ALA A 97 0.29 29.04 19.66
C ALA A 97 1.79 29.36 19.55
N ALA A 98 2.37 29.33 18.35
CA ALA A 98 3.75 29.72 18.11
C ALA A 98 3.97 31.23 18.31
N GLU A 99 3.10 32.08 17.77
CA GLU A 99 3.16 33.54 17.94
C GLU A 99 3.08 33.95 19.41
N ARG A 100 2.22 33.30 20.20
CA ARG A 100 2.10 33.57 21.64
C ARG A 100 3.37 33.24 22.43
N ARG A 101 4.13 32.21 22.02
CA ARG A 101 5.40 31.81 22.64
C ARG A 101 6.56 32.74 22.31
N VAL A 102 6.48 33.48 21.21
CA VAL A 102 7.51 34.45 20.80
C VAL A 102 7.32 35.81 21.47
N ALA A 103 6.10 36.11 21.94
CA ALA A 103 5.74 37.35 22.61
C ALA A 103 5.93 37.34 24.14
N GLU A 104 6.26 36.19 24.73
CA GLU A 104 6.72 36.03 26.13
C GLU A 104 8.25 36.10 26.22
#